data_AF-A0A160IRK4-F1
#
_entry.id   AF-A0A160IRK4-F1
#
_cell.length_a   1.000
_cell.length_b   1.000
_cell.length_c   1.000
_cell.angle_alpha   90.00
_cell.angle_beta   90.00
_cell.angle_gamma   90.00
#
_symmetry.space_group_name_H-M   'P 1'
#
loop_
_entity.id
_entity.type
_entity.pdbx_description
1 polymer ?
#
loop_
_entity_poly.entity_id
_entity_poly.type
_entity_poly.pdbx_seq_one_letter_code
_entity_poly.pdbx_strand_id
1 'polypeptide(L)'
;MFNKLLKKHAKNEKGLTLIELLVVIVILGIIAAIAVVSIGGIIGKTKDKAAVSEAVQIIKAAKMAHSTENNATTWTSTAEANNPLKEYVSNLKDNAWTVTFDATTKTYKISDHAALDAMKKTNTSQADPITEAQLTTYLGGN
;
A
#
# COMPACT_ATOMS: atom_id res chain seq x y z
N MET A 1 9.18 36.78 -44.39
CA MET A 1 10.28 36.97 -43.41
C MET A 1 10.50 35.76 -42.48
N PHE A 2 9.55 34.83 -42.33
CA PHE A 2 9.64 33.63 -41.48
C PHE A 2 10.66 32.56 -41.92
N ASN A 3 10.97 32.45 -43.21
CA ASN A 3 11.89 31.41 -43.75
C ASN A 3 13.36 31.57 -43.32
N LYS A 4 13.76 32.73 -42.76
CA LYS A 4 15.15 32.95 -42.32
C LYS A 4 15.42 32.41 -40.91
N LEU A 5 14.37 32.21 -40.09
CA LEU A 5 14.47 31.69 -38.72
C LEU A 5 14.61 30.16 -38.69
N LEU A 6 13.86 29.44 -39.53
CA LEU A 6 13.94 27.97 -39.65
C LEU A 6 15.30 27.48 -40.19
N LYS A 7 15.95 28.26 -41.05
CA LYS A 7 17.25 27.89 -41.66
C LYS A 7 18.44 28.00 -40.69
N LYS A 8 18.26 28.62 -39.51
CA LYS A 8 19.33 28.82 -38.51
C LYS A 8 19.50 27.63 -37.55
N HIS A 9 18.45 26.81 -37.36
CA HIS A 9 18.49 25.64 -36.46
C HIS A 9 19.02 24.36 -37.11
N ALA A 10 18.88 24.20 -38.43
CA ALA A 10 19.33 23.01 -39.16
C ALA A 10 20.86 22.92 -39.39
N LYS A 11 21.65 23.89 -38.89
CA LYS A 11 23.12 23.93 -39.07
C LYS A 11 23.93 23.71 -37.78
N ASN A 12 23.27 23.42 -36.66
CA ASN A 12 23.90 23.15 -35.36
C ASN A 12 23.79 21.69 -34.91
N GLU A 13 23.61 20.77 -35.86
CA GLU A 13 23.69 19.32 -35.65
C GLU A 13 25.17 18.92 -35.49
N LYS A 14 25.79 19.30 -34.36
CA LYS A 14 27.05 18.65 -33.94
C LYS A 14 26.68 17.22 -33.57
N GLY A 15 26.97 16.27 -34.45
CA GLY A 15 26.66 14.85 -34.24
C GLY A 15 27.33 14.32 -32.98
N LEU A 16 26.56 13.61 -32.16
CA LEU A 16 27.07 12.85 -31.02
C LEU A 16 27.96 11.71 -31.56
N THR A 17 29.10 11.48 -30.92
CA THR A 17 29.93 10.34 -31.27
C THR A 17 29.32 9.05 -30.73
N LEU A 18 29.52 7.93 -31.43
CA LEU A 18 29.01 6.62 -30.95
C LEU A 18 29.60 6.25 -29.58
N ILE A 19 30.83 6.69 -29.28
CA ILE A 19 31.49 6.43 -28.00
C ILE A 19 30.83 7.18 -26.84
N GLU A 20 30.41 8.43 -27.06
CA GLU A 20 29.68 9.21 -26.04
C GLU A 20 28.35 8.53 -25.70
N LEU A 21 27.64 8.05 -26.73
CA LEU A 21 26.37 7.36 -26.53
C LEU A 21 26.56 5.99 -25.85
N LEU A 22 27.66 5.30 -26.16
CA LEU A 22 28.04 4.02 -25.54
C LEU A 22 28.34 4.18 -24.04
N VAL A 23 29.11 5.20 -23.64
CA VAL A 23 29.42 5.43 -22.22
C VAL A 23 28.14 5.74 -21.43
N VAL A 24 27.21 6.51 -22.00
CA VAL A 24 25.94 6.84 -21.35
C VAL A 24 25.10 5.59 -21.08
N ILE A 25 24.92 4.71 -22.07
CA ILE A 25 24.13 3.48 -21.86
C ILE A 25 24.78 2.52 -20.86
N VAL A 26 26.11 2.49 -20.78
CA VAL A 26 26.85 1.69 -19.79
C VAL A 26 26.56 2.21 -18.38
N ILE A 27 26.67 3.52 -18.16
CA ILE A 27 26.39 4.13 -16.86
C ILE A 27 24.91 3.92 -16.47
N LEU A 28 23.98 4.14 -17.41
CA LEU A 28 22.54 3.89 -17.19
C LEU A 28 22.27 2.42 -16.86
N GLY A 29 22.97 1.48 -17.51
CA GLY A 29 22.86 0.05 -17.25
C GLY A 29 23.29 -0.32 -15.83
N ILE A 30 24.41 0.23 -15.34
CA ILE A 30 24.89 0.00 -13.97
C ILE A 30 23.90 0.56 -12.94
N ILE A 31 23.43 1.79 -13.16
CA ILE A 31 22.43 2.43 -12.27
C ILE A 31 21.13 1.62 -12.25
N ALA A 32 20.64 1.20 -13.42
CA ALA A 32 19.43 0.42 -13.54
C ALA A 32 19.52 -0.93 -12.81
N ALA A 33 20.66 -1.63 -12.89
CA ALA A 33 20.86 -2.90 -12.21
C ALA A 33 20.71 -2.80 -10.68
N ILE A 34 21.30 -1.77 -10.05
CA ILE A 34 21.20 -1.54 -8.60
C ILE A 34 19.78 -1.05 -8.22
N ALA A 35 19.18 -0.20 -9.05
CA ALA A 35 17.84 0.32 -8.84
C ALA A 35 16.78 -0.79 -8.78
N VAL A 36 16.87 -1.80 -9.65
CA VAL A 36 15.87 -2.89 -9.69
C VAL A 36 15.81 -3.67 -8.37
N VAL A 37 16.96 -4.08 -7.83
CA VAL A 37 17.02 -4.89 -6.59
C VAL A 37 16.55 -4.07 -5.38
N SER A 38 16.95 -2.81 -5.29
CA SER A 38 16.59 -1.93 -4.16
C SER A 38 15.11 -1.56 -4.14
N ILE A 39 14.50 -1.25 -5.30
CA ILE A 39 13.10 -0.83 -5.40
C ILE A 39 12.15 -2.01 -5.13
N GLY A 40 12.49 -3.24 -5.56
CA GLY A 40 11.63 -4.41 -5.37
C GLY A 40 11.29 -4.70 -3.90
N GLY A 41 12.29 -4.64 -3.02
CA GLY A 41 12.08 -4.84 -1.58
C GLY A 41 11.26 -3.74 -0.90
N ILE A 42 11.44 -2.47 -1.34
CA ILE A 42 10.68 -1.33 -0.82
C ILE A 42 9.22 -1.43 -1.22
N ILE A 43 8.92 -1.77 -2.48
CA ILE A 43 7.54 -1.96 -2.96
C ILE A 43 6.82 -3.02 -2.13
N GLY A 44 7.49 -4.15 -1.84
CA GLY A 44 6.91 -5.20 -0.99
C GLY A 44 6.52 -4.68 0.39
N LYS A 45 7.44 -4.01 1.08
CA LYS A 45 7.19 -3.41 2.41
C LYS A 45 6.09 -2.35 2.36
N THR A 46 6.02 -1.54 1.31
CA THR A 46 4.97 -0.53 1.13
C THR A 46 3.60 -1.18 0.95
N LYS A 47 3.51 -2.27 0.17
CA LYS A 47 2.27 -3.05 0.02
C LYS A 47 1.82 -3.67 1.34
N ASP A 48 2.75 -4.23 2.10
CA ASP A 48 2.47 -4.83 3.41
C ASP A 48 1.99 -3.79 4.42
N LYS A 49 2.67 -2.64 4.50
CA LYS A 49 2.21 -1.50 5.33
C LYS A 49 0.87 -0.95 4.87
N ALA A 50 0.59 -0.92 3.56
CA ALA A 50 -0.71 -0.49 3.04
C ALA A 50 -1.83 -1.44 3.50
N ALA A 51 -1.63 -2.76 3.42
CA ALA A 51 -2.61 -3.73 3.92
C ALA A 51 -2.86 -3.60 5.43
N VAL A 52 -1.81 -3.40 6.24
CA VAL A 52 -1.96 -3.19 7.68
C VAL A 52 -2.66 -1.85 8.00
N SER A 53 -2.34 -0.79 7.25
CA SER A 53 -3.01 0.51 7.38
C SER A 53 -4.49 0.43 7.02
N GLU A 54 -4.82 -0.33 5.98
CA GLU A 54 -6.19 -0.60 5.57
C GLU A 54 -6.98 -1.31 6.67
N ALA A 55 -6.41 -2.37 7.26
CA ALA A 55 -7.02 -3.04 8.41
C ALA A 55 -7.32 -2.09 9.58
N VAL A 56 -6.41 -1.16 9.88
CA VAL A 56 -6.64 -0.12 10.91
C VAL A 56 -7.79 0.82 10.50
N GLN A 57 -7.90 1.18 9.23
CA GLN A 57 -9.00 2.01 8.74
C GLN A 57 -10.35 1.30 8.87
N ILE A 58 -10.41 0.00 8.53
CA ILE A 58 -11.62 -0.82 8.70
C ILE A 58 -12.02 -0.89 10.18
N ILE A 59 -11.06 -1.11 11.10
CA ILE A 59 -11.35 -1.10 12.54
C ILE A 59 -11.86 0.27 13.01
N LYS A 60 -11.28 1.37 12.52
CA LYS A 60 -11.77 2.72 12.84
C LYS A 60 -13.19 2.95 12.33
N ALA A 61 -13.51 2.45 11.14
CA ALA A 61 -14.85 2.48 10.60
C ALA A 61 -15.83 1.68 11.46
N ALA A 62 -15.45 0.48 11.90
CA ALA A 62 -16.25 -0.32 12.82
C ALA A 62 -16.48 0.40 14.15
N LYS A 63 -15.47 1.09 14.70
CA LYS A 63 -15.62 1.92 15.91
C LYS A 63 -16.63 3.05 15.73
N MET A 64 -16.58 3.73 14.58
CA MET A 64 -17.53 4.81 14.27
C MET A 64 -18.95 4.25 14.14
N ALA A 65 -19.11 3.15 13.39
CA ALA A 65 -20.39 2.47 13.23
C ALA A 65 -20.95 1.95 14.56
N HIS A 66 -20.12 1.37 15.43
CA HIS A 66 -20.53 0.93 16.76
C HIS A 66 -20.95 2.09 17.67
N SER A 67 -20.33 3.26 17.52
CA SER A 67 -20.68 4.45 18.29
C SER A 67 -22.04 5.03 17.88
N THR A 68 -22.47 4.81 16.63
CA THR A 68 -23.80 5.20 16.15
C THR A 68 -24.85 4.11 16.38
N GLU A 69 -24.46 2.84 16.25
CA GLU A 69 -25.31 1.65 16.36
C GLU A 69 -24.78 0.73 17.46
N ASN A 70 -25.16 1.03 18.71
CA ASN A 70 -24.60 0.44 19.95
C ASN A 70 -24.82 -1.07 20.15
N ASN A 71 -25.40 -1.78 19.18
CA ASN A 71 -25.73 -3.20 19.26
C ASN A 71 -24.89 -4.06 18.31
N ALA A 72 -24.24 -3.48 17.30
CA ALA A 72 -23.42 -4.22 16.37
C ALA A 72 -22.06 -4.52 17.00
N THR A 73 -21.68 -5.79 17.09
CA THR A 73 -20.38 -6.22 17.61
C THR A 73 -19.54 -6.95 16.57
N THR A 74 -20.10 -7.22 15.39
CA THR A 74 -19.44 -7.90 14.30
C THR A 74 -19.83 -7.26 12.97
N TRP A 75 -18.84 -7.00 12.12
CA TRP A 75 -19.00 -6.46 10.77
C TRP A 75 -18.21 -7.34 9.81
N THR A 76 -18.90 -8.02 8.91
CA THR A 76 -18.29 -8.91 7.93
C THR A 76 -18.54 -8.41 6.52
N SER A 77 -17.48 -8.26 5.75
CA SER A 77 -17.52 -8.05 4.31
C SER A 77 -17.04 -9.32 3.62
N THR A 78 -17.78 -9.78 2.62
CA THR A 78 -17.37 -10.87 1.73
C THR A 78 -17.15 -10.40 0.29
N ALA A 79 -17.55 -9.17 -0.01
CA ALA A 79 -17.42 -8.49 -1.29
C ALA A 79 -17.66 -6.99 -1.08
N GLU A 80 -17.12 -6.13 -1.96
CA GLU A 80 -17.29 -4.67 -1.87
C GLU A 80 -18.77 -4.25 -1.81
N ALA A 81 -19.62 -4.90 -2.61
CA ALA A 81 -21.06 -4.64 -2.63
C ALA A 81 -21.77 -4.91 -1.29
N ASN A 82 -21.20 -5.79 -0.45
CA ASN A 82 -21.74 -6.20 0.84
C ASN A 82 -20.97 -5.61 2.02
N ASN A 83 -20.19 -4.55 1.82
CA ASN A 83 -19.44 -3.91 2.90
C ASN A 83 -20.40 -3.23 3.90
N PRO A 84 -20.54 -3.73 5.14
CA PRO A 84 -21.42 -3.14 6.15
C PRO A 84 -20.92 -1.77 6.65
N LEU A 85 -19.65 -1.45 6.39
CA LEU A 85 -19.00 -0.20 6.77
C LEU A 85 -18.83 0.76 5.58
N LYS A 86 -19.55 0.56 4.47
CA LYS A 86 -19.42 1.37 3.24
C LYS A 86 -19.62 2.88 3.42
N GLU A 87 -20.38 3.28 4.44
CA GLU A 87 -20.61 4.69 4.78
C GLU A 87 -19.41 5.32 5.50
N TYR A 88 -18.59 4.49 6.15
CA TYR A 88 -17.49 4.90 7.01
C TYR A 88 -16.12 4.67 6.36
N VAL A 89 -16.01 3.72 5.42
CA VAL A 89 -14.78 3.41 4.71
C VAL A 89 -15.07 2.98 3.27
N SER A 90 -14.23 3.45 2.34
CA SER A 90 -14.34 3.20 0.90
C SER A 90 -12.97 2.97 0.28
N ASN A 91 -12.93 2.45 -0.95
CA ASN A 91 -11.71 2.17 -1.70
C ASN A 91 -10.76 1.20 -0.98
N LEU A 92 -11.34 0.20 -0.30
CA LEU A 92 -10.59 -0.92 0.26
C LEU A 92 -10.05 -1.78 -0.87
N LYS A 93 -8.82 -2.24 -0.73
CA LYS A 93 -8.22 -3.20 -1.66
C LYS A 93 -8.66 -4.62 -1.35
N ASP A 94 -8.83 -4.94 -0.07
CA ASP A 94 -9.36 -6.20 0.40
C ASP A 94 -10.87 -6.10 0.63
N ASN A 95 -11.60 -7.04 0.04
CA ASN A 95 -13.06 -7.06 0.06
C ASN A 95 -13.61 -8.13 1.01
N ALA A 96 -12.75 -9.02 1.50
CA ALA A 96 -13.08 -10.05 2.47
C ALA A 96 -12.40 -9.71 3.80
N TRP A 97 -13.18 -9.53 4.86
CA TRP A 97 -12.68 -9.29 6.21
C TRP A 97 -13.82 -9.37 7.21
N THR A 98 -13.47 -9.66 8.46
CA THR A 98 -14.40 -9.62 9.59
C THR A 98 -13.81 -8.80 10.72
N VAL A 99 -14.51 -7.75 11.17
CA VAL A 99 -14.17 -7.03 12.40
C VAL A 99 -15.08 -7.49 13.51
N THR A 100 -14.50 -7.81 14.67
CA THR A 100 -15.23 -8.17 15.89
C THR A 100 -14.81 -7.27 17.04
N PHE A 101 -15.81 -6.80 17.79
CA PHE A 101 -15.65 -6.09 19.05
C PHE A 101 -15.84 -7.06 20.23
N ASP A 102 -14.80 -7.18 21.06
CA ASP A 102 -14.84 -7.95 22.30
C ASP A 102 -15.23 -7.04 23.46
N ALA A 103 -16.45 -7.18 23.97
CA ALA A 103 -16.99 -6.34 25.04
C ALA A 103 -16.25 -6.52 26.38
N THR A 104 -15.61 -7.68 26.59
CA THR A 104 -14.90 -8.00 27.84
C THR A 104 -13.59 -7.25 27.89
N THR A 105 -12.81 -7.31 26.81
CA THR A 105 -11.50 -6.65 26.71
C THR A 105 -11.59 -5.23 26.15
N LYS A 106 -12.77 -4.82 25.66
CA LYS A 106 -13.01 -3.55 24.94
C LYS A 106 -12.05 -3.36 23.76
N THR A 107 -11.72 -4.45 23.05
CA THR A 107 -10.78 -4.42 21.93
C THR A 107 -11.47 -4.77 20.63
N TYR A 108 -11.01 -4.14 19.54
CA TYR A 108 -11.39 -4.47 18.18
C TYR A 108 -10.33 -5.38 17.57
N LYS A 109 -10.81 -6.41 16.89
CA LYS A 109 -9.98 -7.40 16.21
C LYS A 109 -10.44 -7.52 14.76
N ILE A 110 -9.52 -7.77 13.85
CA ILE A 110 -9.80 -8.04 12.44
C ILE A 110 -9.34 -9.44 12.08
N SER A 111 -10.16 -10.12 11.29
CA SER A 111 -9.97 -11.46 10.75
C SER A 111 -10.14 -11.49 9.25
N ASP A 112 -9.60 -12.54 8.62
CA ASP A 112 -9.71 -12.83 7.19
C ASP A 112 -9.18 -11.71 6.26
N HIS A 113 -8.26 -10.86 6.74
CA HIS A 113 -7.69 -9.74 5.99
C HIS A 113 -6.21 -9.98 5.63
N ALA A 114 -5.76 -9.46 4.49
CA ALA A 114 -4.37 -9.53 4.01
C ALA A 114 -3.30 -8.95 4.96
N ALA A 115 -3.71 -8.27 6.03
CA ALA A 115 -2.82 -7.76 7.08
C ALA A 115 -2.14 -8.89 7.85
N LEU A 116 -2.78 -10.06 7.95
CA LEU A 116 -2.19 -11.23 8.61
C LEU A 116 -0.92 -11.69 7.89
N ASP A 117 -0.99 -11.79 6.57
CA ASP A 117 0.15 -12.21 5.75
C ASP A 117 1.29 -11.19 5.82
N ALA A 118 0.96 -9.89 5.84
CA ALA A 118 1.93 -8.81 6.02
C ALA A 118 2.66 -8.89 7.38
N MET A 119 1.94 -9.22 8.45
CA MET A 119 2.52 -9.35 9.80
C MET A 119 3.29 -10.65 9.99
N LYS A 120 2.86 -11.76 9.37
CA LYS A 120 3.55 -13.05 9.42
C LYS A 120 4.95 -13.01 8.79
N LYS A 121 5.19 -12.11 7.84
CA LYS A 121 6.52 -11.87 7.26
C LYS A 121 7.54 -11.36 8.28
N THR A 122 7.10 -10.70 9.36
CA THR A 122 7.98 -10.21 10.43
C THR A 122 7.87 -11.05 11.70
N ASN A 123 6.71 -11.64 11.99
CA ASN A 123 6.46 -12.49 13.14
C ASN A 123 5.63 -13.70 12.73
N THR A 124 6.28 -14.85 12.52
CA THR A 124 5.65 -16.10 12.09
C THR A 124 4.65 -16.67 13.09
N SER A 125 4.68 -16.21 14.35
CA SER A 125 3.72 -16.59 15.40
C SER A 125 2.45 -15.74 15.40
N GLN A 126 2.33 -14.74 14.50
CA GLN A 126 1.11 -13.94 14.40
C GLN A 126 -0.06 -14.82 13.92
N ALA A 127 -1.12 -14.85 14.73
CA ALA A 127 -2.34 -15.59 14.45
C ALA A 127 -3.52 -14.64 14.22
N ASP A 128 -4.59 -15.23 13.70
CA ASP A 128 -5.90 -14.61 13.57
C ASP A 128 -6.72 -14.85 14.85
N PRO A 129 -7.54 -13.90 15.37
CA PRO A 129 -7.71 -12.50 14.94
C PRO A 129 -6.55 -11.57 15.32
N ILE A 130 -6.31 -10.54 14.52
CA ILE A 130 -5.32 -9.49 14.82
C ILE A 130 -5.97 -8.34 15.56
N THR A 131 -5.40 -7.93 16.69
CA THR A 131 -5.86 -6.77 17.45
C THR A 131 -5.38 -5.45 16.84
N GLU A 132 -6.13 -4.36 17.05
CA GLU A 132 -5.70 -3.02 16.63
C GLU A 132 -4.32 -2.63 17.17
N ALA A 133 -4.00 -3.00 18.42
CA ALA A 133 -2.70 -2.72 19.03
C ALA A 133 -1.55 -3.39 18.26
N GLN A 134 -1.74 -4.63 17.81
CA GLN A 134 -0.74 -5.34 17.01
C GLN A 134 -0.53 -4.67 15.64
N LEU A 135 -1.61 -4.20 14.99
CA LEU A 135 -1.52 -3.48 13.73
C LEU A 135 -0.80 -2.13 13.88
N THR A 136 -1.11 -1.37 14.93
CA THR A 136 -0.47 -0.07 15.16
C THR A 136 1.00 -0.20 15.55
N THR A 137 1.38 -1.23 16.33
CA THR A 137 2.79 -1.55 16.60
C THR A 137 3.53 -1.85 15.30
N TYR A 138 2.96 -2.65 14.39
CA TYR A 138 3.58 -2.94 13.10
C TYR A 138 3.79 -1.67 12.25
N LEU A 139 2.82 -0.75 12.23
CA LEU A 139 2.92 0.51 11.47
C LEU A 139 3.88 1.52 12.09
N GLY A 140 3.95 1.57 13.42
CA GLY A 140 4.85 2.45 14.18
C GLY A 140 6.33 2.15 13.97
N GLY A 141 6.64 1.00 13.38
CA GLY A 141 8.00 0.52 13.16
C GLY A 141 8.50 -0.25 14.38
N ASN A 142 9.02 -1.45 14.13
CA ASN A 142 10.12 -1.97 14.94
C ASN A 142 11.37 -1.11 14.68
#